data_AF-A0A3C0E8Y6-F1
#
_entry.id   AF-A0A3C0E8Y6-F1
#
_cell.length_a   1.000
_cell.length_b   1.000
_cell.length_c   1.000
_cell.angle_alpha   90.00
_cell.angle_beta   90.00
_cell.angle_gamma   90.00
#
_symmetry.space_group_name_H-M   'P 1'
#
loop_
_entity.id
_entity.type
_entity.pdbx_description
1 polymer ?
#
loop_
_entity_poly.entity_id
_entity_poly.type
_entity_poly.pdbx_seq_one_letter_code
_entity_poly.pdbx_strand_id
1 'polypeptide(L)' 'MTTVIKNATIVTGDSGRTILYDSAIAIDGDRIVGIGPTPEVVDAHSNAEQIEGSGKAVF' A
#
# COMPACT_ATOMS: atom_id res chain seq x y z
N MET A 1 12.05 -1.35 9.17
CA MET A 1 10.85 -2.03 9.70
C MET A 1 9.75 -1.70 8.74
N THR A 2 9.16 -2.73 8.14
CA THR A 2 8.20 -2.55 7.06
C THR A 2 6.80 -2.36 7.62
N THR A 3 6.07 -1.42 7.04
CA THR A 3 4.64 -1.16 7.31
C THR A 3 3.87 -1.36 6.02
N VAL A 4 2.75 -2.08 6.09
CA VAL A 4 1.80 -2.24 4.98
C VAL A 4 0.50 -1.57 5.35
N ILE A 5 0.11 -0.54 4.60
CA ILE A 5 -1.25 0.02 4.66
C ILE A 5 -2.07 -0.74 3.63
N LYS A 6 -3.09 -1.48 4.07
CA LYS A 6 -3.89 -2.39 3.22
C LYS A 6 -5.32 -1.92 3.00
N ASN A 7 -5.96 -2.41 1.93
CA ASN A 7 -7.35 -2.09 1.56
C ASN A 7 -7.65 -0.59 1.45
N ALA A 8 -6.66 0.22 1.06
CA ALA A 8 -6.80 1.66 0.92
C ALA A 8 -7.16 2.05 -0.52
N THR A 9 -7.71 3.26 -0.68
CA THR A 9 -7.64 3.97 -1.96
C THR A 9 -6.28 4.66 -2.04
N ILE A 10 -5.44 4.31 -3.01
CA ILE A 10 -4.10 4.86 -3.17
C ILE A 10 -4.04 5.73 -4.42
N VAL A 11 -3.70 7.01 -4.24
CA VAL A 11 -3.40 7.96 -5.31
C VAL A 11 -1.90 7.97 -5.51
N THR A 12 -1.43 7.45 -6.63
CA THR A 12 0.01 7.18 -6.83
C THR A 12 0.86 8.42 -7.13
N GLY A 13 0.23 9.50 -7.60
CA GLY A 13 0.94 10.70 -8.08
C GLY A 13 1.77 10.45 -9.35
N ASP A 14 1.63 9.30 -10.02
CA ASP A 14 2.32 9.01 -11.27
C ASP A 14 1.80 9.89 -12.42
N SER A 15 2.50 9.87 -13.56
CA SER A 15 2.12 10.65 -14.74
C SER A 15 0.75 10.26 -15.30
N GLY A 16 0.30 9.03 -15.02
CA GLY A 16 -1.01 8.50 -15.43
C GLY A 16 -2.15 8.95 -14.52
N ARG A 17 -1.84 9.56 -13.37
CA ARG A 17 -2.78 9.84 -12.28
C ARG A 17 -3.50 8.56 -11.83
N THR A 18 -2.76 7.46 -11.75
CA THR A 18 -3.29 6.15 -11.40
C THR A 18 -3.85 6.17 -9.98
N ILE A 19 -5.09 5.66 -9.84
CA ILE A 19 -5.75 5.43 -8.56
C ILE A 19 -5.96 3.93 -8.42
N LEU A 20 -5.50 3.37 -7.31
CA LEU A 20 -5.65 1.95 -6.98
C LEU A 20 -6.68 1.82 -5.86
N TYR A 21 -7.74 1.06 -6.11
CA TYR A 21 -8.80 0.76 -5.13
C TYR A 21 -8.51 -0.56 -4.42
N ASP A 22 -8.94 -0.67 -3.16
CA ASP A 22 -8.79 -1.86 -2.30
C ASP A 22 -7.36 -2.43 -2.30
N SER A 23 -6.38 -1.55 -2.43
CA SER A 23 -4.98 -1.88 -2.69
C SER A 23 -4.12 -1.58 -1.46
N ALA A 24 -2.86 -2.02 -1.53
CA ALA A 24 -1.91 -1.86 -0.45
C ALA A 24 -0.62 -1.20 -0.91
N ILE A 25 0.06 -0.57 0.05
CA ILE A 25 1.39 0.02 -0.11
C ILE A 25 2.28 -0.45 1.04
N ALA A 26 3.45 -0.96 0.70
CA ALA A 26 4.49 -1.38 1.63
C ALA A 26 5.60 -0.33 1.67
N ILE A 27 5.92 0.14 2.88
CA ILE A 27 6.95 1.15 3.13
C ILE A 27 7.99 0.53 4.07
N ASP A 28 9.27 0.59 3.70
CA ASP A 28 10.39 0.26 4.60
C ASP A 28 11.24 1.50 4.81
N GLY A 29 11.20 2.04 6.03
CA GLY A 29 11.85 3.31 6.36
C GLY A 29 11.25 4.47 5.54
N ASP A 30 12.06 5.02 4.64
CA ASP A 30 11.72 6.17 3.79
C ASP A 30 11.41 5.77 2.33
N ARG A 31 11.27 4.47 2.04
CA ARG A 31 11.07 3.96 0.68
C ARG A 31 9.81 3.14 0.54
N ILE A 32 9.12 3.35 -0.58
CA ILE A 32 8.07 2.44 -1.05
C ILE A 32 8.76 1.22 -1.65
N VAL A 33 8.45 0.03 -1.11
CA VAL A 33 9.03 -1.26 -1.54
C VAL A 33 8.00 -2.17 -2.21
N GLY A 34 6.73 -1.78 -2.20
CA GLY A 34 5.66 -2.49 -2.91
C GLY A 34 4.39 -1.64 -2.99
N ILE A 35 3.67 -1.76 -4.10
CA ILE A 35 2.35 -1.17 -4.30
C ILE A 35 1.55 -2.08 -5.23
N GLY A 36 0.30 -2.37 -4.90
CA GLY A 36 -0.53 -3.27 -5.71
C GLY A 36 -1.71 -3.87 -4.95
N PRO A 37 -2.28 -4.98 -5.47
CA PRO A 37 -3.37 -5.68 -4.81
C PRO A 37 -3.00 -6.10 -3.38
N THR A 38 -3.92 -5.91 -2.44
CA THR A 38 -3.69 -6.20 -1.03
C THR A 38 -3.13 -7.61 -0.76
N PRO A 39 -3.68 -8.70 -1.33
CA PRO A 39 -3.17 -10.04 -1.08
C PRO A 39 -1.70 -10.18 -1.48
N GLU A 40 -1.33 -9.66 -2.64
CA GLU A 40 0.02 -9.78 -3.19
C GLU A 40 1.05 -9.02 -2.33
N VAL A 41 0.71 -7.81 -1.90
CA VAL A 41 1.61 -6.99 -1.06
C VAL A 41 1.73 -7.57 0.35
N VAL A 42 0.65 -8.08 0.93
CA VAL A 42 0.68 -8.72 2.26
C VAL A 42 1.48 -10.02 2.23
N ASP A 43 1.32 -10.85 1.19
CA ASP A 43 2.07 -12.10 1.05
C ASP A 43 3.57 -11.84 0.85
N ALA A 44 3.94 -10.81 0.07
CA ALA A 44 5.34 -10.40 -0.12
C ALA A 44 5.98 -9.80 1.14
N HIS A 45 5.18 -9.28 2.08
CA HIS A 45 5.63 -8.60 3.29
C HIS A 45 4.93 -9.14 4.56
N SER A 46 4.89 -10.47 4.71
CA SER A 46 4.13 -11.15 5.77
C SER A 46 4.52 -10.79 7.21
N ASN A 47 5.75 -10.32 7.43
CA ASN A 47 6.25 -9.89 8.75
C ASN A 47 6.10 -8.38 9.00
N ALA A 48 5.49 -7.62 8.07
CA ALA A 48 5.29 -6.20 8.22
C ALA A 48 4.20 -5.87 9.24
N GLU A 49 4.30 -4.69 9.85
CA GLU A 49 3.19 -4.11 10.60
C GLU A 49 2.03 -3.81 9.61
N GLN A 50 0.84 -4.32 9.91
CA GLN A 50 -0.32 -4.14 9.03
C GLN A 50 -1.25 -3.06 9.58
N ILE A 51 -1.56 -2.07 8.76
CA ILE A 51 -2.47 -0.97 9.07
C ILE A 51 -3.68 -1.06 8.15
N GLU A 52 -4.89 -1.04 8.73
CA GLU A 52 -6.13 -1.07 7.97
C GLU A 52 -6.45 0.31 7.36
N GLY A 53 -6.51 0.35 6.03
CA GLY A 53 -6.78 1.55 5.23
C GLY A 53 -8.19 1.66 4.67
N SER A 54 -9.06 0.67 4.93
CA SER A 54 -10.45 0.69 4.47
C SER A 54 -11.16 2.01 4.81
N GLY A 55 -11.80 2.62 3.80
CA GLY A 55 -12.48 3.91 3.95
C GLY A 55 -11.55 5.13 4.08
N LYS A 56 -10.25 4.97 3.84
CA LYS A 56 -9.24 6.05 3.83
C LYS A 56 -8.58 6.16 2.45
N ALA A 57 -7.92 7.31 2.24
CA ALA A 57 -7.10 7.56 1.07
C ALA A 57 -5.64 7.80 1.48
N VAL A 58 -4.70 7.31 0.66
CA VAL A 58 -3.25 7.56 0.73
C VAL A 58 -2.85 8.36 -0.51
N PHE A 59 -2.07 9.43 -0.35
CA PHE A 59 -1.69 10.38 -1.40
C PHE A 59 -0.29 10.95 -1.16
#